data_AF-A0A6I9WEJ2-F1
#
_entry.id   AF-A0A6I9WEJ2-F1
#
_cell.length_a   1.000
_cell.length_b   1.000
_cell.length_c   1.000
_cell.angle_alpha   90.00
_cell.angle_beta   90.00
_cell.angle_gamma   90.00
#
_symmetry.space_group_name_H-M   'P 1'
#
loop_
_entity.id
_entity.type
_entity.pdbx_description
1 polymer ?
#
loop_
_entity_poly.entity_id
_entity_poly.type
_entity_poly.pdbx_seq_one_letter_code
_entity_poly.pdbx_strand_id
1 'polypeptide(L)'
;MAYMKTLPLLDGVKVILIDEDQDVTRATALIAGWVHMWKEKNSNYSIDLLSFVHPKAWYDNESDPLTSTNINLHDYFSVQSTEDAKRKDLENLDNILKTFKLKPQNTVIVNCLSSLFLYVGVRRALQFVEKLSKQVSQLICIYREDFIQTKFPGIETFGTTYVKLEEYIGNKLTNKLVYNAKLIHRKPGGSVICQTEVIWQDIQSYQISAEKITVPSICKTKIEPPKIETTFRIELNAQEKEQRDKTPLPYTVSAKNTSKIFYQPEDIDDIDEEDPDDDLCF
;
A
#
# COMPACT_ATOMS: atom_id res chain seq x y z
N MET A 1 -1.50 -11.56 17.70
CA MET A 1 -2.83 -11.59 17.06
C MET A 1 -2.63 -11.55 15.56
N ALA A 2 -3.34 -12.39 14.80
CA ALA A 2 -3.32 -12.37 13.34
C ALA A 2 -4.26 -11.26 12.83
N TYR A 3 -3.86 -10.58 11.77
CA TYR A 3 -4.55 -9.43 11.20
C TYR A 3 -5.22 -9.74 9.87
N MET A 4 -4.80 -10.77 9.14
CA MET A 4 -5.25 -10.99 7.76
C MET A 4 -6.77 -11.16 7.64
N LYS A 5 -7.39 -11.87 8.57
CA LYS A 5 -8.84 -12.10 8.58
C LYS A 5 -9.63 -10.79 8.65
N THR A 6 -9.17 -9.84 9.46
CA THR A 6 -9.86 -8.56 9.71
C THR A 6 -9.16 -7.38 9.05
N LEU A 7 -8.22 -7.64 8.14
CA LEU A 7 -7.34 -6.63 7.57
C LEU A 7 -8.13 -5.45 6.96
N PRO A 8 -9.18 -5.69 6.15
CA PRO A 8 -9.89 -4.57 5.52
C PRO A 8 -10.71 -3.72 6.49
N LEU A 9 -10.83 -4.15 7.76
CA LEU A 9 -11.56 -3.44 8.81
C LEU A 9 -10.62 -2.73 9.80
N LEU A 10 -9.30 -2.79 9.59
CA LEU A 10 -8.36 -2.07 10.43
C LEU A 10 -8.45 -0.56 10.18
N ASP A 11 -8.18 0.19 11.23
CA ASP A 11 -8.19 1.65 11.17
C ASP A 11 -7.16 2.19 10.17
N GLY A 12 -7.58 3.18 9.37
CA GLY A 12 -6.74 3.79 8.33
C GLY A 12 -6.50 2.93 7.08
N VAL A 13 -7.12 1.76 6.93
CA VAL A 13 -7.00 0.95 5.71
C VAL A 13 -7.87 1.51 4.59
N LYS A 14 -7.24 2.32 3.72
CA LYS A 14 -7.90 2.96 2.58
C LYS A 14 -7.53 2.32 1.24
N VAL A 15 -6.25 2.04 1.03
CA VAL A 15 -5.75 1.41 -0.21
C VAL A 15 -4.97 0.16 0.16
N ILE A 16 -5.46 -0.99 -0.27
CA ILE A 16 -4.83 -2.30 -0.08
C ILE A 16 -4.25 -2.75 -1.42
N LEU A 17 -2.95 -2.99 -1.45
CA LEU A 17 -2.29 -3.62 -2.56
C LEU A 17 -1.97 -5.07 -2.19
N ILE A 18 -2.47 -6.02 -2.98
CA ILE A 18 -2.14 -7.44 -2.86
C ILE A 18 -1.16 -7.80 -3.97
N ASP A 19 0.05 -8.17 -3.60
CA ASP A 19 1.12 -8.58 -4.49
C ASP A 19 1.17 -10.10 -4.58
N GLU A 20 0.84 -10.61 -5.76
CA GLU A 20 0.89 -12.02 -6.12
C GLU A 20 2.20 -12.35 -6.82
N ASP A 21 2.94 -13.28 -6.22
CA ASP A 21 4.11 -13.90 -6.84
C ASP A 21 3.67 -14.81 -8.01
N GLN A 22 4.60 -15.09 -8.92
CA GLN A 22 4.33 -15.86 -10.15
C GLN A 22 3.72 -17.23 -9.88
N ASP A 23 4.12 -17.86 -8.77
CA ASP A 23 3.69 -19.21 -8.40
C ASP A 23 2.41 -19.23 -7.53
N VAL A 24 1.90 -18.06 -7.11
CA VAL A 24 0.86 -17.95 -6.07
C VAL A 24 -0.25 -16.96 -6.45
N THR A 25 -1.17 -17.43 -7.29
CA THR A 25 -2.41 -16.70 -7.59
C THR A 25 -3.49 -17.01 -6.53
N ARG A 26 -3.47 -16.29 -5.41
CA ARG A 26 -4.36 -16.50 -4.24
C ARG A 26 -5.12 -15.24 -3.78
N ALA A 27 -4.90 -14.08 -4.40
CA ALA A 27 -5.54 -12.82 -4.07
C ALA A 27 -7.05 -12.88 -4.27
N THR A 28 -7.51 -13.46 -5.38
CA THR A 28 -8.95 -13.67 -5.63
C THR A 28 -9.60 -14.48 -4.51
N ALA A 29 -8.94 -15.57 -4.08
CA ALA A 29 -9.41 -16.38 -2.97
C ALA A 29 -9.41 -15.59 -1.65
N LEU A 30 -8.33 -14.87 -1.34
CA LEU A 30 -8.25 -14.03 -0.14
C LEU A 30 -9.38 -12.99 -0.10
N ILE A 31 -9.60 -12.28 -1.21
CA ILE A 31 -10.68 -11.31 -1.36
C ILE A 31 -12.04 -11.98 -1.21
N ALA A 32 -12.26 -13.14 -1.83
CA ALA A 32 -13.48 -13.94 -1.66
C ALA A 32 -13.79 -14.23 -0.19
N GLY A 33 -12.77 -14.54 0.63
CA GLY A 33 -12.93 -14.71 2.07
C GLY A 33 -13.25 -13.41 2.82
N TRP A 34 -12.70 -12.27 2.39
CA TRP A 34 -13.10 -10.96 2.94
C TRP A 34 -14.52 -10.57 2.55
N VAL A 35 -14.94 -10.83 1.32
CA VAL A 35 -16.30 -10.64 0.83
C VAL A 35 -17.29 -11.46 1.67
N HIS A 36 -16.96 -12.73 1.94
CA HIS A 36 -17.76 -13.58 2.82
C HIS A 36 -17.91 -12.96 4.21
N MET A 37 -16.79 -12.54 4.83
CA MET A 37 -16.81 -11.87 6.14
C MET A 37 -17.64 -10.57 6.12
N TRP A 38 -17.54 -9.75 5.07
CA TRP A 38 -18.32 -8.51 4.98
C TRP A 38 -19.82 -8.78 4.88
N LYS A 39 -20.24 -9.80 4.13
CA LYS A 39 -21.66 -10.20 4.02
C LYS A 39 -22.23 -10.66 5.35
N GLU A 40 -21.46 -11.40 6.15
CA GLU A 40 -21.89 -11.81 7.49
C GLU A 40 -22.14 -10.60 8.41
N LYS A 41 -21.39 -9.51 8.23
CA LYS A 41 -21.54 -8.28 9.03
C LYS A 41 -22.60 -7.33 8.48
N ASN A 42 -22.71 -7.21 7.16
CA ASN A 42 -23.62 -6.31 6.48
C ASN A 42 -24.06 -6.93 5.15
N SER A 43 -25.30 -7.42 5.11
CA SER A 43 -25.90 -8.05 3.95
C SER A 43 -26.08 -7.12 2.76
N ASN A 44 -26.00 -5.79 2.96
CA ASN A 44 -26.18 -4.78 1.92
C ASN A 44 -24.86 -4.16 1.46
N TYR A 45 -23.72 -4.74 1.85
CA TYR A 45 -22.41 -4.23 1.46
C TYR A 45 -22.21 -4.36 -0.06
N SER A 46 -22.07 -3.22 -0.75
CA SER A 46 -21.86 -3.17 -2.20
C SER A 46 -20.38 -3.07 -2.54
N ILE A 47 -19.97 -3.87 -3.51
CA ILE A 47 -18.58 -3.92 -3.98
C ILE A 47 -18.60 -3.76 -5.50
N ASP A 48 -17.70 -2.95 -6.03
CA ASP A 48 -17.53 -2.83 -7.47
C ASP A 48 -16.22 -3.50 -7.89
N LEU A 49 -16.29 -4.43 -8.83
CA LEU A 49 -15.15 -5.15 -9.38
C LEU A 49 -14.84 -4.61 -10.78
N LEU A 50 -13.68 -3.98 -10.94
CA LEU A 50 -13.16 -3.52 -12.21
C LEU A 50 -12.28 -4.63 -12.81
N SER A 51 -12.77 -5.27 -13.87
CA SER A 51 -12.05 -6.36 -14.53
C SER A 51 -11.26 -5.87 -15.75
N PHE A 52 -9.94 -6.03 -15.70
CA PHE A 52 -9.00 -5.72 -16.79
C PHE A 52 -8.33 -6.97 -17.40
N VAL A 53 -8.60 -8.17 -16.86
CA VAL A 53 -7.95 -9.43 -17.29
C VAL A 53 -8.93 -10.41 -17.92
N HIS A 54 -10.16 -10.47 -17.40
CA HIS A 54 -11.13 -11.48 -17.77
C HIS A 54 -12.42 -10.82 -18.26
N PRO A 55 -13.05 -11.38 -19.31
CA PRO A 55 -14.36 -10.92 -19.75
C PRO A 55 -15.42 -11.24 -18.70
N LYS A 56 -16.56 -10.56 -18.76
CA LYS A 56 -17.68 -10.79 -17.83
C LYS A 56 -18.12 -12.26 -17.76
N ALA A 57 -18.15 -12.94 -18.90
CA ALA A 57 -18.52 -14.35 -19.01
C ALA A 57 -17.62 -15.32 -18.22
N TRP A 58 -16.40 -14.90 -17.84
CA TRP A 58 -15.53 -15.69 -16.98
C TRP A 58 -16.15 -15.89 -15.59
N TYR A 59 -16.81 -14.84 -15.09
CA TYR A 59 -17.42 -14.84 -13.77
C TYR A 59 -18.79 -15.52 -13.77
N ASP A 60 -19.52 -15.54 -14.88
CA ASP A 60 -20.87 -16.14 -14.94
C ASP A 60 -20.89 -17.67 -14.70
N ASN A 61 -19.75 -18.35 -14.88
CA ASN A 61 -19.63 -19.81 -14.74
C ASN A 61 -19.11 -20.26 -13.36
N GLU A 62 -18.70 -19.34 -12.48
CA GLU A 62 -18.11 -19.68 -11.19
C GLU A 62 -19.11 -19.43 -10.05
N SER A 63 -19.31 -20.45 -9.20
CA SER A 63 -19.99 -20.32 -7.91
C SER A 63 -19.09 -19.62 -6.87
N ASP A 64 -18.49 -18.49 -7.26
CA ASP A 64 -17.53 -17.72 -6.48
C ASP A 64 -18.28 -16.61 -5.70
N PRO A 65 -17.94 -16.30 -4.44
CA PRO A 65 -18.49 -15.16 -3.71
C PRO A 65 -18.36 -13.83 -4.46
N LEU A 66 -17.48 -13.73 -5.47
CA LEU A 66 -17.35 -12.61 -6.40
C LEU A 66 -18.50 -12.47 -7.41
N THR A 67 -19.42 -13.42 -7.53
CA THR A 67 -20.58 -13.40 -8.44
C THR A 67 -21.91 -13.11 -7.75
N SER A 68 -21.87 -12.81 -6.44
CA SER A 68 -23.06 -12.53 -5.66
C SER A 68 -23.77 -11.23 -6.06
N THR A 69 -25.07 -11.13 -5.75
CA THR A 69 -25.98 -10.03 -6.11
C THR A 69 -25.50 -8.62 -5.75
N ASN A 70 -24.59 -8.46 -4.80
CA ASN A 70 -24.13 -7.16 -4.33
C ASN A 70 -22.80 -6.71 -4.95
N ILE A 71 -22.27 -7.50 -5.90
CA ILE A 71 -21.03 -7.21 -6.60
C ILE A 71 -21.36 -6.73 -8.00
N ASN A 72 -21.04 -5.47 -8.28
CA ASN A 72 -21.19 -4.89 -9.59
C ASN A 72 -19.90 -5.15 -10.38
N LEU A 73 -19.98 -6.04 -11.36
CA LEU A 73 -18.86 -6.33 -12.25
C LEU A 73 -18.86 -5.35 -13.43
N HIS A 74 -17.75 -4.65 -13.58
CA HIS A 74 -17.47 -3.76 -14.70
C HIS A 74 -16.39 -4.39 -15.59
N ASP A 75 -16.78 -4.79 -16.80
CA ASP A 75 -15.89 -5.42 -17.78
C ASP A 75 -15.18 -4.37 -18.62
N TYR A 76 -13.88 -4.22 -18.39
CA TYR A 76 -12.97 -3.40 -19.19
C TYR A 76 -11.99 -4.24 -20.02
N PHE A 77 -12.12 -5.57 -19.99
CA PHE A 77 -11.33 -6.46 -20.84
C PHE A 77 -11.94 -6.54 -22.25
N SER A 78 -13.27 -6.66 -22.34
CA SER A 78 -13.99 -6.88 -23.60
C SER A 78 -14.19 -5.60 -24.44
N VAL A 79 -13.51 -4.50 -24.13
CA VAL A 79 -13.69 -3.22 -24.84
C VAL A 79 -13.26 -3.38 -26.30
N GLN A 80 -14.23 -3.21 -27.22
CA GLN A 80 -14.04 -3.42 -28.65
C GLN A 80 -13.00 -2.43 -29.22
N SER A 81 -11.89 -2.97 -29.73
CA SER A 81 -10.88 -2.25 -30.49
C SER A 81 -11.51 -1.64 -31.74
N THR A 82 -11.83 -0.34 -31.68
CA THR A 82 -12.04 0.50 -32.86
C THR A 82 -10.85 1.44 -33.00
N GLU A 83 -10.57 1.89 -34.23
CA GLU A 83 -9.28 2.46 -34.69
C GLU A 83 -8.73 3.68 -33.90
N ASP A 84 -9.49 4.26 -32.96
CA ASP A 84 -9.12 5.39 -32.08
C ASP A 84 -8.77 4.98 -30.63
N ALA A 85 -8.10 3.85 -30.43
CA ALA A 85 -7.87 3.24 -29.12
C ALA A 85 -7.30 4.21 -28.05
N LYS A 86 -6.20 4.92 -28.33
CA LYS A 86 -5.50 5.73 -27.32
C LYS A 86 -6.29 6.91 -26.73
N ARG A 87 -7.20 7.53 -27.50
CA ARG A 87 -8.05 8.63 -27.00
C ARG A 87 -9.23 8.07 -26.20
N LYS A 88 -9.81 6.97 -26.67
CA LYS A 88 -10.88 6.25 -25.97
C LYS A 88 -10.40 5.66 -24.64
N ASP A 89 -9.15 5.22 -24.52
CA ASP A 89 -8.61 4.64 -23.28
C ASP A 89 -8.66 5.63 -22.09
N LEU A 90 -8.33 6.91 -22.34
CA LEU A 90 -8.39 7.97 -21.33
C LEU A 90 -9.83 8.37 -21.00
N GLU A 91 -10.66 8.53 -22.03
CA GLU A 91 -12.08 8.82 -21.85
C GLU A 91 -12.78 7.70 -21.08
N ASN A 92 -12.40 6.45 -21.32
CA ASN A 92 -12.89 5.29 -20.59
C ASN A 92 -12.56 5.43 -19.11
N LEU A 93 -11.29 5.60 -18.72
CA LEU A 93 -10.90 5.75 -17.31
C LEU A 93 -11.57 6.95 -16.63
N ASP A 94 -11.70 8.09 -17.32
CA ASP A 94 -12.41 9.25 -16.77
C ASP A 94 -13.92 8.99 -16.62
N ASN A 95 -14.53 8.21 -17.51
CA ASN A 95 -15.92 7.76 -17.37
C ASN A 95 -16.10 6.81 -16.18
N ILE A 96 -15.12 5.93 -15.92
CA ILE A 96 -15.10 5.12 -14.69
C ILE A 96 -15.14 6.05 -13.47
N LEU A 97 -14.22 7.02 -13.39
CA LEU A 97 -14.15 7.97 -12.27
C LEU A 97 -15.45 8.77 -12.10
N LYS A 98 -16.07 9.24 -13.19
CA LYS A 98 -17.37 9.93 -13.11
C LYS A 98 -18.48 9.05 -12.50
N THR A 99 -18.47 7.76 -12.78
CA THR A 99 -19.44 6.81 -12.26
C THR A 99 -19.33 6.65 -10.74
N PHE A 100 -18.09 6.63 -10.21
CA PHE A 100 -17.83 6.43 -8.78
C PHE A 100 -18.01 7.68 -7.91
N LYS A 101 -17.85 8.89 -8.48
CA LYS A 101 -18.17 10.15 -7.77
C LYS A 101 -19.59 10.20 -7.19
N LEU A 102 -20.51 9.41 -7.75
CA LEU A 102 -21.92 9.39 -7.38
C LEU A 102 -22.23 8.38 -6.26
N LYS A 103 -21.27 7.54 -5.84
CA LYS A 103 -21.47 6.46 -4.85
C LYS A 103 -20.32 6.37 -3.83
N PRO A 104 -20.31 7.22 -2.79
CA PRO A 104 -19.18 7.35 -1.87
C PRO A 104 -18.98 6.20 -0.86
N GLN A 105 -19.84 5.17 -0.83
CA GLN A 105 -19.80 4.09 0.19
C GLN A 105 -19.20 2.76 -0.29
N ASN A 106 -18.69 2.68 -1.52
CA ASN A 106 -18.37 1.39 -2.12
C ASN A 106 -16.89 1.04 -1.98
N THR A 107 -16.64 -0.25 -1.69
CA THR A 107 -15.30 -0.84 -1.85
C THR A 107 -15.12 -1.19 -3.31
N VAL A 108 -14.00 -0.74 -3.89
CA VAL A 108 -13.68 -1.02 -5.29
C VAL A 108 -12.50 -1.98 -5.35
N ILE A 109 -12.60 -2.98 -6.20
CA ILE A 109 -11.55 -3.96 -6.46
C ILE A 109 -11.06 -3.79 -7.89
N VAL A 110 -9.77 -3.54 -8.07
CA VAL A 110 -9.08 -3.59 -9.35
C VAL A 110 -8.41 -4.96 -9.46
N ASN A 111 -8.93 -5.82 -10.34
CA ASN A 111 -8.54 -7.24 -10.36
C ASN A 111 -7.11 -7.50 -10.88
N CYS A 112 -6.51 -6.56 -11.61
CA CYS A 112 -5.11 -6.65 -12.01
C CYS A 112 -4.57 -5.27 -12.40
N LEU A 113 -3.82 -4.69 -11.48
CA LEU A 113 -3.08 -3.46 -11.67
C LEU A 113 -1.99 -3.61 -12.74
N SER A 114 -1.37 -4.78 -12.86
CA SER A 114 -0.33 -5.05 -13.86
C SER A 114 -0.89 -4.99 -15.30
N SER A 115 -2.08 -5.55 -15.54
CA SER A 115 -2.74 -5.44 -16.83
C SER A 115 -3.15 -3.99 -17.15
N LEU A 116 -3.58 -3.24 -16.13
CA LEU A 116 -3.83 -1.79 -16.28
C LEU A 116 -2.55 -1.02 -16.63
N PHE A 117 -1.41 -1.38 -16.02
CA PHE A 117 -0.10 -0.80 -16.34
C PHE A 117 0.29 -1.05 -17.80
N LEU A 118 0.01 -2.26 -18.32
CA LEU A 118 0.25 -2.57 -19.74
C LEU A 118 -0.71 -1.84 -20.67
N TYR A 119 -1.97 -1.67 -20.26
CA TYR A 119 -3.02 -1.04 -21.07
C TYR A 119 -2.82 0.47 -21.25
N VAL A 120 -2.64 1.23 -20.17
CA VAL A 120 -2.54 2.71 -20.23
C VAL A 120 -1.16 3.27 -19.88
N GLY A 121 -0.23 2.42 -19.47
CA GLY A 121 1.07 2.83 -18.94
C GLY A 121 1.02 3.15 -17.44
N VAL A 122 2.15 2.91 -16.76
CA VAL A 122 2.28 3.01 -15.29
C VAL A 122 1.83 4.37 -14.76
N ARG A 123 2.36 5.48 -15.28
CA ARG A 123 2.04 6.84 -14.80
C ARG A 123 0.54 7.10 -14.79
N ARG A 124 -0.16 6.74 -15.87
CA ARG A 124 -1.60 6.99 -16.03
C ARG A 124 -2.42 6.07 -15.13
N ALA A 125 -2.04 4.81 -15.02
CA ALA A 125 -2.68 3.86 -14.12
C ALA A 125 -2.55 4.30 -12.65
N LEU A 126 -1.37 4.75 -12.22
CA LEU A 126 -1.17 5.27 -10.87
C LEU A 126 -2.00 6.53 -10.62
N GLN A 127 -2.04 7.47 -11.57
CA GLN A 127 -2.91 8.66 -11.49
C GLN A 127 -4.39 8.28 -11.40
N PHE A 128 -4.82 7.28 -12.18
CA PHE A 128 -6.18 6.77 -12.12
C PHE A 128 -6.50 6.17 -10.74
N VAL A 129 -5.63 5.29 -10.23
CA VAL A 129 -5.80 4.67 -8.92
C VAL A 129 -5.80 5.70 -7.80
N GLU A 130 -4.93 6.71 -7.86
CA GLU A 130 -4.90 7.80 -6.89
C GLU A 130 -6.23 8.58 -6.90
N LYS A 131 -6.71 8.98 -8.09
CA LYS A 131 -8.00 9.67 -8.24
C LYS A 131 -9.17 8.81 -7.75
N LEU A 132 -9.16 7.52 -8.06
CA LEU A 132 -10.19 6.57 -7.64
C LEU A 132 -10.18 6.43 -6.11
N SER A 133 -9.01 6.28 -5.50
CA SER A 133 -8.86 6.16 -4.04
C SER A 133 -9.41 7.36 -3.28
N LYS A 134 -9.43 8.56 -3.88
CA LYS A 134 -10.03 9.77 -3.28
C LYS A 134 -11.56 9.76 -3.31
N GLN A 135 -12.17 8.95 -4.17
CA GLN A 135 -13.62 8.90 -4.39
C GLN A 135 -14.31 7.72 -3.71
N VAL A 136 -13.56 6.69 -3.34
CA VAL A 136 -14.08 5.45 -2.77
C VAL A 136 -13.69 5.32 -1.29
N SER A 137 -14.46 4.55 -0.52
CA SER A 137 -14.18 4.32 0.90
C SER A 137 -12.95 3.43 1.09
N GLN A 138 -12.84 2.39 0.27
CA GLN A 138 -11.70 1.48 0.25
C GLN A 138 -11.42 1.01 -1.17
N LEU A 139 -10.14 0.90 -1.50
CA LEU A 139 -9.66 0.44 -2.80
C LEU A 139 -8.73 -0.75 -2.59
N ILE A 140 -9.01 -1.84 -3.29
CA ILE A 140 -8.17 -3.04 -3.30
C ILE A 140 -7.62 -3.21 -4.71
N CYS A 141 -6.31 -3.33 -4.84
CA CYS A 141 -5.65 -3.58 -6.11
C CYS A 141 -4.88 -4.89 -6.02
N ILE A 142 -5.05 -5.76 -7.02
CA ILE A 142 -4.24 -6.96 -7.16
C ILE A 142 -3.10 -6.63 -8.13
N TYR A 143 -1.87 -6.80 -7.72
CA TYR A 143 -0.68 -6.66 -8.56
C TYR A 143 -0.08 -8.05 -8.75
N ARG A 144 0.15 -8.42 -10.01
CA ARG A 144 0.76 -9.71 -10.37
C ARG A 144 2.13 -9.47 -10.99
N GLU A 145 3.13 -10.18 -10.50
CA GLU A 145 4.51 -10.04 -10.99
C GLU A 145 4.72 -10.67 -12.38
N ASP A 146 3.86 -11.58 -12.82
CA ASP A 146 4.01 -12.33 -14.09
C ASP A 146 3.89 -11.47 -15.37
N PHE A 147 3.19 -10.33 -15.30
CA PHE A 147 3.00 -9.44 -16.45
C PHE A 147 4.18 -8.51 -16.71
N ILE A 148 5.06 -8.29 -15.73
CA ILE A 148 6.10 -7.24 -15.79
C ILE A 148 7.45 -7.87 -15.46
N GLN A 149 8.33 -7.98 -16.46
CA GLN A 149 9.66 -8.61 -16.33
C GLN A 149 10.57 -7.92 -15.30
N THR A 150 10.33 -6.65 -14.98
CA THR A 150 11.10 -5.91 -13.99
C THR A 150 10.17 -5.50 -12.86
N LYS A 151 10.46 -5.98 -11.64
CA LYS A 151 9.69 -5.62 -10.45
C LYS A 151 9.60 -4.10 -10.33
N PHE A 152 8.39 -3.58 -10.19
CA PHE A 152 8.18 -2.15 -10.01
C PHE A 152 8.82 -1.71 -8.67
N PRO A 153 9.83 -0.82 -8.70
CA PRO A 153 10.55 -0.44 -7.49
C PRO A 153 9.62 0.30 -6.54
N GLY A 154 9.59 -0.11 -5.27
CA GLY A 154 8.77 0.54 -4.25
C GLY A 154 7.27 0.25 -4.35
N ILE A 155 6.85 -0.80 -5.08
CA ILE A 155 5.44 -1.19 -5.17
C ILE A 155 4.82 -1.42 -3.77
N GLU A 156 5.62 -1.87 -2.79
CA GLU A 156 5.22 -2.05 -1.39
C GLU A 156 4.88 -0.75 -0.65
N THR A 157 5.28 0.40 -1.20
CA THR A 157 4.93 1.73 -0.71
C THR A 157 3.60 2.23 -1.27
N PHE A 158 3.03 1.52 -2.24
CA PHE A 158 1.77 1.89 -2.85
C PHE A 158 0.59 1.62 -1.91
N GLY A 159 -0.08 2.69 -1.51
CA GLY A 159 -1.25 2.63 -0.63
C GLY A 159 -0.91 2.53 0.86
N THR A 160 -1.97 2.40 1.66
CA THR A 160 -1.87 2.33 3.12
C THR A 160 -1.47 0.95 3.61
N THR A 161 -1.79 -0.09 2.83
CA THR A 161 -1.59 -1.48 3.20
C THR A 161 -1.04 -2.26 2.01
N TYR A 162 0.03 -3.01 2.23
CA TYR A 162 0.63 -3.91 1.27
C TYR A 162 0.62 -5.33 1.82
N VAL A 163 0.20 -6.28 1.00
CA VAL A 163 0.12 -7.71 1.31
C VAL A 163 0.83 -8.48 0.23
N LYS A 164 1.98 -9.10 0.54
CA LYS A 164 2.62 -10.04 -0.39
C LYS A 164 2.19 -11.47 -0.07
N LEU A 165 1.67 -12.18 -1.07
CA LEU A 165 1.30 -13.59 -0.96
C LEU A 165 2.46 -14.47 -1.45
N GLU A 166 2.79 -15.52 -0.69
CA GLU A 166 3.92 -16.40 -0.95
C GLU A 166 3.52 -17.87 -0.76
N GLU A 167 4.24 -18.79 -1.41
CA GLU A 167 3.90 -20.21 -1.33
C GLU A 167 4.18 -20.71 0.09
N TYR A 168 3.26 -21.53 0.61
CA TYR A 168 3.50 -22.25 1.85
C TYR A 168 4.25 -23.55 1.58
N ILE A 169 5.49 -23.62 2.08
CA ILE A 169 6.32 -24.82 2.03
C ILE A 169 5.95 -25.71 3.23
N GLY A 170 4.97 -26.58 3.04
CA GLY A 170 4.55 -27.55 4.05
C GLY A 170 3.44 -28.47 3.54
N ASN A 171 2.88 -29.29 4.43
CA ASN A 171 1.86 -30.27 4.04
C ASN A 171 0.60 -29.56 3.53
N LYS A 172 0.28 -29.78 2.25
CA LYS A 172 -0.97 -29.32 1.62
C LYS A 172 -2.13 -30.18 2.15
N LEU A 173 -3.09 -29.55 2.80
CA LEU A 173 -4.31 -30.23 3.27
C LEU A 173 -5.32 -30.31 2.12
N THR A 174 -5.94 -31.48 1.95
CA THR A 174 -7.05 -31.65 1.00
C THR A 174 -8.18 -30.68 1.36
N ASN A 175 -8.72 -29.97 0.37
CA ASN A 175 -9.80 -28.96 0.49
C ASN A 175 -9.46 -27.62 1.17
N LYS A 176 -8.19 -27.35 1.51
CA LYS A 176 -7.79 -26.06 2.06
C LYS A 176 -6.67 -25.43 1.26
N LEU A 177 -6.81 -24.14 0.97
CA LEU A 177 -5.72 -23.32 0.47
C LEU A 177 -4.85 -22.93 1.65
N VAL A 178 -3.55 -23.16 1.52
CA VAL A 178 -2.55 -22.75 2.51
C VAL A 178 -1.50 -21.91 1.81
N TYR A 179 -1.27 -20.70 2.31
CA TYR A 179 -0.32 -19.75 1.75
C TYR A 179 0.22 -18.82 2.85
N ASN A 180 1.39 -18.26 2.61
CA ASN A 180 1.99 -17.26 3.49
C ASN A 180 1.58 -15.87 3.03
N ALA A 181 1.44 -14.95 3.97
CA ALA A 181 1.22 -13.55 3.65
C ALA A 181 2.07 -12.63 4.53
N LYS A 182 2.82 -11.74 3.87
CA LYS A 182 3.57 -10.66 4.50
C LYS A 182 2.75 -9.39 4.42
N LEU A 183 2.39 -8.86 5.58
CA LEU A 183 1.61 -7.65 5.74
C LEU A 183 2.52 -6.48 6.14
N ILE A 184 2.36 -5.35 5.44
CA ILE A 184 2.86 -4.04 5.82
C ILE A 184 1.66 -3.09 5.86
N HIS A 185 1.31 -2.56 7.02
CA HIS A 185 0.21 -1.60 7.17
C HIS A 185 0.69 -0.33 7.85
N ARG A 186 0.45 0.82 7.21
CA ARG A 186 0.84 2.15 7.65
C ARG A 186 -0.36 2.82 8.29
N LYS A 187 -0.27 3.07 9.59
CA LYS A 187 -1.33 3.75 10.34
C LYS A 187 -1.30 5.26 10.09
N PRO A 188 -2.44 5.96 10.24
CA PRO A 188 -2.48 7.42 10.10
C PRO A 188 -1.54 8.16 11.07
N GLY A 189 -1.25 7.57 12.24
CA GLY A 189 -0.27 8.09 13.20
C GLY A 189 1.20 7.78 12.87
N GLY A 190 1.54 7.38 11.64
CA GLY A 190 2.91 7.14 11.18
C GLY A 190 3.53 5.79 11.59
N SER A 191 2.98 5.10 12.60
CA SER A 191 3.44 3.76 12.97
C SER A 191 3.15 2.72 11.87
N VAL A 192 4.05 1.74 11.71
CA VAL A 192 3.94 0.68 10.71
C VAL A 192 3.83 -0.68 11.38
N ILE A 193 2.84 -1.48 10.97
CA ILE A 193 2.72 -2.89 11.34
C ILE A 193 3.37 -3.72 10.24
N CYS A 194 4.40 -4.49 10.59
CA CYS A 194 4.98 -5.51 9.72
C CYS A 194 4.76 -6.89 10.34
N GLN A 195 4.10 -7.80 9.63
CA GLN A 195 3.77 -9.14 10.15
C GLN A 195 3.72 -10.18 9.05
N THR A 196 4.18 -11.40 9.34
CA THR A 196 4.01 -12.56 8.46
C THR A 196 3.04 -13.54 9.09
N GLU A 197 2.09 -14.04 8.31
CA GLU A 197 1.04 -14.96 8.74
C GLU A 197 0.95 -16.15 7.80
N VAL A 198 0.68 -17.34 8.33
CA VAL A 198 0.16 -18.46 7.54
C VAL A 198 -1.34 -18.32 7.49
N ILE A 199 -1.90 -18.44 6.30
CA ILE A 199 -3.34 -18.39 6.05
C ILE A 199 -3.81 -19.78 5.66
N TRP A 200 -4.84 -20.27 6.34
CA TRP A 200 -5.63 -21.42 5.91
C TRP A 200 -7.02 -20.94 5.54
N GLN A 201 -7.38 -21.21 4.30
CA GLN A 201 -8.67 -20.85 3.75
C GLN A 201 -9.39 -22.09 3.23
N ASP A 202 -10.62 -22.25 3.66
CA ASP A 202 -11.49 -23.32 3.18
C ASP A 202 -12.07 -22.97 1.80
N ILE A 203 -12.01 -23.91 0.85
CA ILE A 203 -12.41 -23.65 -0.55
C ILE A 203 -13.94 -23.51 -0.69
N GLN A 204 -14.73 -24.15 0.19
CA GLN A 204 -16.19 -24.18 0.07
C GLN A 204 -16.86 -23.05 0.86
N SER A 205 -16.40 -22.85 2.10
CA SER A 205 -16.96 -21.85 3.02
C SER A 205 -16.25 -20.49 2.95
N TYR A 206 -15.11 -20.40 2.24
CA TYR A 206 -14.28 -19.20 2.14
C TYR A 206 -13.78 -18.65 3.49
N GLN A 207 -13.92 -19.43 4.57
CA GLN A 207 -13.53 -19.01 5.90
C GLN A 207 -12.01 -18.87 6.01
N ILE A 208 -11.56 -17.69 6.42
CA ILE A 208 -10.15 -17.38 6.64
C ILE A 208 -9.78 -17.66 8.09
N SER A 209 -8.74 -18.45 8.28
CA SER A 209 -8.00 -18.60 9.55
C SER A 209 -6.55 -18.22 9.31
N ALA A 210 -5.95 -17.49 10.27
CA ALA A 210 -4.60 -16.99 10.12
C ALA A 210 -3.84 -17.11 11.44
N GLU A 211 -2.58 -17.50 11.36
CA GLU A 211 -1.68 -17.63 12.49
C GLU A 211 -0.42 -16.84 12.23
N LYS A 212 0.02 -16.09 13.24
CA LYS A 212 1.24 -15.30 13.15
C LYS A 212 2.45 -16.24 13.17
N ILE A 213 3.30 -16.12 12.16
CA ILE A 213 4.61 -16.78 12.20
C ILE A 213 5.49 -15.97 13.14
N THR A 214 5.73 -16.48 14.34
CA THR A 214 6.85 -16.03 15.17
C THR A 214 8.12 -16.61 14.59
N VAL A 215 8.60 -16.06 13.48
CA VAL A 215 10.00 -16.23 13.12
C VAL A 215 10.78 -15.55 14.25
N PRO A 216 11.76 -16.21 14.91
CA PRO A 216 12.68 -15.49 15.78
C PRO A 216 13.26 -14.37 14.95
N SER A 217 12.98 -13.14 15.35
CA SER A 217 13.31 -11.93 14.61
C SER A 217 14.76 -11.97 14.13
N ILE A 218 14.94 -12.32 12.85
CA ILE A 218 15.96 -11.71 12.01
C ILE A 218 15.29 -10.52 11.33
N CYS A 219 14.60 -9.69 12.11
CA CYS A 219 14.54 -8.26 11.84
C CYS A 219 15.72 -7.63 12.60
N LYS A 220 16.92 -8.16 12.32
CA LYS A 220 18.24 -7.64 12.67
C LYS A 220 19.25 -8.15 11.64
N THR A 221 19.13 -7.66 10.43
CA THR A 221 20.30 -7.04 9.81
C THR A 221 19.99 -5.56 10.04
N LYS A 222 20.58 -4.85 11.00
CA LYS A 222 21.96 -4.35 10.91
C LYS A 222 22.59 -4.67 9.55
N ILE A 223 21.91 -4.29 8.46
CA ILE A 223 22.62 -3.71 7.35
C ILE A 223 23.18 -2.46 8.03
N GLU A 224 24.49 -2.44 8.32
CA GLU A 224 25.14 -1.15 8.47
C GLU A 224 24.61 -0.29 7.31
N PRO A 225 24.03 0.90 7.58
CA PRO A 225 23.54 1.72 6.48
C PRO A 225 24.63 1.74 5.42
N PRO A 226 24.31 1.49 4.13
CA PRO A 226 25.33 1.48 3.08
C PRO A 226 26.14 2.73 3.30
N LYS A 227 27.43 2.54 3.63
CA LYS A 227 28.31 3.61 4.06
C LYS A 227 28.22 4.63 2.95
N ILE A 228 27.59 5.77 3.24
CA ILE A 228 27.25 6.73 2.21
C ILE A 228 28.59 7.13 1.58
N GLU A 229 28.83 6.71 0.34
CA GLU A 229 30.00 7.09 -0.46
C GLU A 229 29.85 8.56 -0.84
N THR A 230 29.90 9.40 0.18
CA THR A 230 30.05 10.84 0.08
C THR A 230 31.51 11.10 -0.24
N THR A 231 31.78 12.08 -1.12
CA THR A 231 33.14 12.52 -1.45
C THR A 231 33.86 13.14 -0.25
N PHE A 232 33.17 13.29 0.88
CA PHE A 232 33.68 13.84 2.13
C PHE A 232 33.20 13.00 3.31
N ARG A 233 34.09 12.71 4.25
CA ARG A 233 33.80 11.86 5.40
C ARG A 233 32.96 12.61 6.44
N ILE A 234 31.69 12.20 6.61
CA ILE A 234 30.77 12.76 7.63
C ILE A 234 31.02 12.15 9.03
N GLU A 235 31.54 10.92 9.09
CA GLU A 235 31.76 10.18 10.34
C GLU A 235 33.05 10.63 11.05
N LEU A 236 32.92 11.13 12.28
CA LEU A 236 34.05 11.43 13.15
C LEU A 236 34.70 10.13 13.67
N ASN A 237 36.02 10.03 13.54
CA ASN A 237 36.80 8.98 14.15
C ASN A 237 36.88 9.15 15.68
N ALA A 238 37.32 8.12 16.40
CA ALA A 238 37.36 8.14 17.87
C ALA A 238 38.24 9.29 18.42
N GLN A 239 39.32 9.62 17.73
CA GLN A 239 40.25 10.69 18.11
C GLN A 239 39.65 12.08 17.83
N GLU A 240 38.94 12.26 16.72
CA GLU A 240 38.23 13.49 16.36
C GLU A 240 37.08 13.76 17.33
N LYS A 241 36.36 12.70 17.74
CA LYS A 241 35.29 12.79 18.75
C LYS A 241 35.86 13.21 20.11
N GLU A 242 36.98 12.62 20.51
CA GLU A 242 37.67 12.99 21.75
C GLU A 242 38.22 14.42 21.71
N GLN A 243 38.76 14.86 20.57
CA GLN A 243 39.20 16.25 20.39
C GLN A 243 38.03 17.23 20.44
N ARG A 244 36.91 16.93 19.77
CA ARG A 244 35.70 17.77 19.84
C ARG A 244 35.21 17.93 21.27
N ASP A 245 35.12 16.82 22.02
CA ASP A 245 34.63 16.83 23.39
C ASP A 245 35.59 17.56 24.35
N LYS A 246 36.90 17.57 24.04
CA LYS A 246 37.93 18.30 24.80
C LYS A 246 38.15 19.73 24.34
N THR A 247 37.61 20.14 23.20
CA THR A 247 37.78 21.50 22.67
C THR A 247 36.95 22.45 23.51
N PRO A 248 37.58 23.34 24.30
CA PRO A 248 36.84 24.30 25.10
C PRO A 248 36.16 25.29 24.16
N LEU A 249 34.83 25.34 24.21
CA LEU A 249 34.08 26.33 23.46
C LEU A 249 34.35 27.70 24.12
N PRO A 250 34.85 28.70 23.36
CA PRO A 250 34.90 30.05 23.89
C PRO A 250 33.46 30.45 24.27
N TYR A 251 33.30 31.06 25.44
CA TYR A 251 32.03 31.51 26.04
C TYR A 251 31.16 30.48 26.78
N THR A 252 31.53 29.18 26.83
CA THR A 252 30.93 28.26 27.83
C THR A 252 31.67 28.38 29.17
N VAL A 253 31.60 29.56 29.79
CA VAL A 253 32.10 29.75 31.15
C VAL A 253 31.24 28.91 32.08
N SER A 254 31.87 28.02 32.85
CA SER A 254 31.25 27.15 33.85
C SER A 254 30.15 27.89 34.61
N ALA A 255 28.91 27.41 34.47
CA ALA A 255 27.72 27.97 35.10
C ALA A 255 27.83 27.94 36.64
N LYS A 256 28.44 28.99 37.20
CA LYS A 256 28.28 29.39 38.61
C LYS A 256 27.76 30.82 38.75
N ASN A 257 27.68 31.58 37.66
CA ASN A 257 27.09 32.92 37.64
C ASN A 257 25.79 32.88 36.86
N THR A 258 24.68 33.19 37.52
CA THR A 258 23.36 33.39 36.90
C THR A 258 23.33 34.71 36.14
N SER A 259 24.13 34.84 35.07
CA SER A 259 24.02 35.97 34.16
C SER A 259 22.83 35.71 33.23
N LYS A 260 21.68 36.31 33.56
CA LYS A 260 20.56 36.41 32.63
C LYS A 260 21.02 37.22 31.42
N ILE A 261 20.99 36.62 30.24
CA ILE A 261 21.19 37.33 28.98
C ILE A 261 19.88 38.08 28.72
N PHE A 262 19.93 39.40 28.77
CA PHE A 262 18.83 40.25 28.35
C PHE A 262 19.05 40.56 26.88
N TYR A 263 18.25 39.94 26.03
CA TYR A 263 18.17 40.34 24.63
C TYR A 263 17.35 41.64 24.55
N GLN A 264 17.96 42.68 23.99
CA GLN A 264 17.29 43.93 23.66
C GLN A 264 17.23 43.98 22.14
N PRO A 265 16.04 43.82 21.53
CA PRO A 265 15.91 43.88 20.07
C PRO A 265 16.40 45.25 19.60
N GLU A 266 17.35 45.26 18.66
CA GLU A 266 17.74 46.48 17.97
C GLU A 266 16.77 46.74 16.80
N ASP A 267 16.57 48.00 16.41
CA ASP A 267 15.67 48.38 15.30
C ASP A 267 16.11 47.81 13.93
N ILE A 268 17.29 47.17 13.89
CA ILE A 268 17.92 46.52 12.73
C ILE A 268 17.98 44.99 12.88
N ASP A 269 17.47 44.45 13.99
CA ASP A 269 17.18 43.02 14.06
C ASP A 269 15.97 42.78 13.16
N ASP A 270 16.29 42.57 11.87
CA ASP A 270 15.34 42.11 10.88
C ASP A 270 14.76 40.79 11.42
N ILE A 271 13.56 40.88 11.98
CA ILE A 271 12.65 39.74 11.95
C ILE A 271 12.49 39.49 10.46
N ASP A 272 13.22 38.51 9.92
CA ASP A 272 12.96 37.92 8.61
C ASP A 272 11.54 37.32 8.69
N GLU A 273 10.55 38.21 8.56
CA GLU A 273 9.12 37.95 8.47
C GLU A 273 8.74 37.53 7.04
N GLU A 274 9.71 37.55 6.12
CA GLU A 274 9.59 36.98 4.79
C GLU A 274 9.67 35.45 4.93
N ASP A 275 8.51 34.84 5.22
CA ASP A 275 8.35 33.40 5.21
C ASP A 275 8.76 32.88 3.82
N PRO A 276 9.87 32.12 3.69
CA PRO A 276 10.34 31.64 2.39
C PRO A 276 9.34 30.66 1.74
N ASP A 277 8.29 30.26 2.47
CA ASP A 277 7.19 29.44 1.97
C ASP A 277 6.03 30.27 1.38
N ASP A 278 5.98 31.61 1.55
CA ASP A 278 4.90 32.46 1.00
C ASP A 278 4.91 32.54 -0.53
N ASP A 279 6.05 32.25 -1.18
CA ASP A 279 6.19 32.15 -2.64
C ASP A 279 5.78 30.76 -3.18
N LEU A 280 5.49 29.79 -2.31
CA LEU A 280 5.09 28.45 -2.72
C LEU A 280 3.60 28.42 -3.06
N CYS A 281 3.28 28.68 -4.33
CA CYS A 281 1.95 28.44 -4.90
C CYS A 281 1.64 26.92 -4.91
N PHE A 282 0.94 26.43 -3.87
CA PHE A 282 0.34 25.08 -3.85
C PHE A 282 -1.02 25.04 -4.57
#